data_AF-A0A351Z092-F1
#
_entry.id   AF-A0A351Z092-F1
#
_cell.length_a   1.000
_cell.length_b   1.000
_cell.length_c   1.000
_cell.angle_alpha   90.00
_cell.angle_beta   90.00
_cell.angle_gamma   90.00
#
_symmetry.space_group_name_H-M   'P 1'
#
loop_
_entity.id
_entity.type
_entity.pdbx_description
1 polymer ?
#
loop_
_entity_poly.entity_id
_entity_poly.type
_entity_poly.pdbx_seq_one_letter_code
_entity_poly.pdbx_strand_id
1 'polypeptide(L)'
;MPMLLYNLIIYPLYTIIEIIYAISKKFFHNEGLAVICVSIGITILCLPLYAVAEHWQEVEREKQAKMKSGLDRIKKAFSGDERYMMTSTFYRQHHYSPIMALRSSFGLLIQVPFFLAAYSYLSHLSDLNGESFLFIRDMGAPDALFSIGAFSVNILPIAMTLINCISGAIYSKGHGLREKLQIYIMAAVFLVVLYDSPAGLVLYWTFNNIFSLVKNIFYKLKNPLKKFWILCCAICVILLAYILFGLKIKFSYTLVAMLAFACIFLAPVFIRFANKLIGGPLKVLAESTKTRNSLYILSCVLLFVLAGLSIP
;
A
#
# COMPACT_ATOMS: atom_id res chain seq x y z
N MET A 1 13.63 17.33 -9.66
CA MET A 1 12.17 17.40 -9.91
C MET A 1 11.81 18.88 -9.99
N PRO A 2 10.94 19.37 -10.90
CA PRO A 2 10.42 20.73 -10.76
C PRO A 2 9.80 20.85 -9.36
N MET A 3 10.21 21.87 -8.59
CA MET A 3 9.87 22.11 -7.18
C MET A 3 8.36 21.88 -6.89
N LEU A 4 7.52 22.21 -7.86
CA LEU A 4 6.07 22.07 -7.81
C LEU A 4 5.59 20.60 -7.69
N LEU A 5 6.21 19.66 -8.40
CA LEU A 5 5.82 18.25 -8.35
C LEU A 5 6.22 17.60 -7.01
N TYR A 6 7.38 18.00 -6.48
CA TYR A 6 7.82 17.59 -5.14
C TYR A 6 6.85 18.09 -4.07
N ASN A 7 6.52 19.38 -4.09
CA ASN A 7 5.64 19.99 -3.11
C ASN A 7 4.19 19.47 -3.18
N LEU A 8 3.69 19.17 -4.38
CA LEU A 8 2.30 18.74 -4.55
C LEU A 8 2.09 17.26 -4.19
N ILE A 9 3.03 16.38 -4.54
CA ILE A 9 2.85 14.93 -4.43
C ILE A 9 3.69 14.34 -3.30
N ILE A 10 4.98 14.70 -3.22
CA ILE A 10 5.93 14.04 -2.32
C ILE A 10 5.85 14.61 -0.91
N TYR A 11 5.73 15.94 -0.78
CA TYR A 11 5.73 16.61 0.52
C TYR A 11 4.58 16.15 1.46
N PRO A 12 3.32 16.01 1.01
CA PRO A 12 2.26 15.50 1.88
C PRO A 12 2.54 14.06 2.35
N LEU A 13 3.08 13.21 1.47
CA LEU A 13 3.45 11.83 1.80
C LEU A 13 4.61 11.80 2.80
N TYR A 14 5.59 12.68 2.63
CA TYR A 14 6.70 12.87 3.56
C TYR A 14 6.18 13.23 4.95
N THR A 15 5.28 14.21 5.06
CA THR A 15 4.70 14.61 6.35
C THR A 15 3.92 13.47 7.00
N ILE A 16 3.18 12.67 6.22
CA ILE A 16 2.49 11.49 6.76
C ILE A 16 3.49 10.48 7.34
N ILE A 17 4.58 10.21 6.62
CA ILE A 17 5.65 9.32 7.07
C ILE A 17 6.27 9.83 8.36
N GLU A 18 6.59 11.13 8.41
CA GLU A 18 7.15 11.80 9.60
C GLU A 18 6.22 11.69 10.81
N ILE A 19 4.92 11.93 10.63
CA ILE A 19 3.94 11.82 11.72
C ILE A 19 3.88 10.38 12.26
N ILE A 20 3.81 9.38 11.36
CA ILE A 20 3.77 7.98 11.78
C ILE A 20 5.06 7.61 12.53
N TYR A 21 6.21 8.06 12.02
CA TYR A 21 7.50 7.82 12.66
C TYR A 21 7.55 8.45 14.04
N ALA A 22 7.24 9.74 14.17
CA ALA A 22 7.31 10.49 15.42
C ALA A 22 6.40 9.89 16.51
N ILE A 23 5.17 9.49 16.14
CA ILE A 23 4.24 8.82 17.06
C ILE A 23 4.81 7.46 17.49
N SER A 24 5.33 6.67 16.54
CA SER A 24 5.85 5.34 16.80
C SER A 24 7.12 5.39 17.67
N LYS A 25 8.04 6.30 17.37
CA LYS A 25 9.25 6.54 18.17
C LYS A 25 8.90 6.89 19.61
N LYS A 26 7.98 7.84 19.82
CA LYS A 26 7.53 8.25 21.16
C LYS A 26 6.91 7.11 21.96
N PHE A 27 6.29 6.16 21.27
CA PHE A 27 5.61 5.05 21.90
C PHE A 27 6.56 3.88 22.18
N PHE A 28 7.33 3.44 21.19
CA PHE A 28 8.20 2.26 21.30
C PHE A 28 9.57 2.56 21.88
N HIS A 29 10.02 3.82 21.87
CA HIS A 29 11.36 4.25 22.27
C HIS A 29 12.47 3.45 21.55
N ASN A 30 12.18 3.01 20.33
CA ASN A 30 13.06 2.20 19.50
C ASN A 30 12.88 2.60 18.04
N GLU A 31 13.99 2.99 17.40
CA GLU A 31 13.96 3.56 16.06
C GLU A 31 13.62 2.51 14.99
N GLY A 32 14.11 1.27 15.14
CA GLY A 32 13.82 0.20 14.18
C GLY A 32 12.35 -0.25 14.22
N LEU A 33 11.73 -0.30 15.41
CA LEU A 33 10.30 -0.51 15.54
C LEU A 33 9.50 0.65 14.93
N ALA A 34 9.96 1.90 15.08
CA ALA A 34 9.33 3.05 14.46
C ALA A 34 9.35 2.94 12.92
N VAL A 35 10.47 2.51 12.33
CA VAL A 35 10.59 2.24 10.89
C VAL A 35 9.62 1.14 10.43
N ILE A 36 9.48 0.05 11.19
CA ILE A 36 8.51 -1.02 10.87
C ILE A 36 7.07 -0.48 10.91
N CYS A 37 6.74 0.34 11.93
CA CYS A 37 5.44 0.97 12.04
C CYS A 37 5.14 1.92 10.88
N VAL A 38 6.13 2.66 10.39
CA VAL A 38 6.01 3.46 9.16
C VAL A 38 5.67 2.58 7.96
N SER A 39 6.36 1.45 7.78
CA SER A 39 6.08 0.50 6.71
C SER A 39 4.63 0.00 6.76
N ILE A 40 4.19 -0.47 7.93
CA ILE A 40 2.84 -0.99 8.10
C ILE A 40 1.80 0.12 7.93
N GLY A 41 2.01 1.29 8.54
CA GLY A 41 1.09 2.42 8.51
C GLY A 41 0.87 2.94 7.08
N ILE A 42 1.94 3.18 6.33
CA ILE A 42 1.83 3.60 4.92
C ILE A 42 1.13 2.53 4.10
N THR A 43 1.48 1.26 4.29
CA THR A 43 0.85 0.19 3.51
C THR A 43 -0.65 0.11 3.78
N ILE A 44 -1.08 0.26 5.03
CA ILE A 44 -2.50 0.33 5.42
C ILE A 44 -3.21 1.51 4.76
N LEU A 45 -2.60 2.71 4.79
CA LEU A 45 -3.16 3.90 4.14
C LEU A 45 -3.28 3.72 2.61
N CYS A 46 -2.35 2.96 2.01
CA CYS A 46 -2.34 2.69 0.57
C CYS A 46 -3.25 1.52 0.16
N LEU A 47 -3.73 0.69 1.08
CA LEU A 47 -4.62 -0.45 0.78
C LEU A 47 -5.79 -0.12 -0.16
N PRO A 48 -6.60 0.94 0.06
CA PRO A 48 -7.71 1.26 -0.84
C PRO A 48 -7.21 1.58 -2.25
N LEU A 49 -6.10 2.30 -2.36
CA LEU A 49 -5.51 2.66 -3.65
C LEU A 49 -4.94 1.42 -4.37
N TYR A 50 -4.29 0.52 -3.63
CA TYR A 50 -3.86 -0.77 -4.17
C TYR A 50 -5.06 -1.62 -4.63
N ALA A 51 -6.18 -1.63 -3.91
CA ALA A 51 -7.36 -2.39 -4.31
C ALA A 51 -7.95 -1.88 -5.63
N VAL A 52 -8.00 -0.56 -5.83
CA VAL A 52 -8.41 0.05 -7.10
C VAL A 52 -7.44 -0.32 -8.22
N ALA A 53 -6.13 -0.26 -7.96
CA ALA A 53 -5.11 -0.62 -8.93
C ALA A 53 -5.22 -2.09 -9.37
N GLU A 54 -5.40 -3.01 -8.42
CA GLU A 54 -5.57 -4.43 -8.69
C GLU A 54 -6.84 -4.70 -9.52
N HIS A 55 -7.94 -4.00 -9.22
CA HIS A 55 -9.16 -4.12 -10.00
C HIS A 55 -8.95 -3.70 -11.46
N TRP A 56 -8.27 -2.59 -11.71
CA TRP A 56 -7.96 -2.15 -13.07
C TRP A 56 -7.02 -3.09 -13.82
N GLN A 57 -6.07 -3.70 -13.11
CA GLN A 57 -5.21 -4.73 -13.68
C GLN A 57 -6.01 -5.98 -14.06
N GLU A 58 -6.97 -6.41 -13.22
CA GLU A 58 -7.81 -7.57 -13.51
C GLU A 58 -8.68 -7.37 -14.76
N VAL A 59 -9.35 -6.22 -14.87
CA VAL A 59 -10.15 -5.88 -16.05
C VAL A 59 -9.31 -5.87 -17.32
N GLU A 60 -8.08 -5.37 -17.23
CA GLU A 60 -7.12 -5.36 -18.34
C GLU A 60 -6.68 -6.79 -18.70
N ARG A 61 -6.37 -7.64 -17.71
CA ARG A 61 -6.01 -9.05 -17.90
C ARG A 61 -7.13 -9.83 -18.60
N GLU A 62 -8.37 -9.66 -18.16
CA GLU A 62 -9.52 -10.31 -18.79
C GLU A 62 -9.68 -9.89 -20.25
N LYS A 63 -9.52 -8.60 -20.55
CA LYS A 63 -9.64 -8.08 -21.92
C LYS A 63 -8.53 -8.60 -22.82
N GLN A 64 -7.29 -8.63 -22.33
CA GLN A 64 -6.15 -9.21 -23.05
C GLN A 64 -6.33 -10.70 -23.28
N ALA A 65 -6.83 -11.45 -22.29
CA ALA A 65 -7.07 -12.89 -22.41
C ALA A 65 -8.08 -13.20 -23.51
N LYS A 66 -9.17 -12.42 -23.62
CA LYS A 66 -10.19 -12.57 -24.69
C LYS A 66 -9.61 -12.31 -26.08
N MET A 67 -8.68 -11.36 -26.20
CA MET A 67 -8.06 -10.97 -27.48
C MET A 67 -6.90 -11.88 -27.90
N LYS A 68 -6.28 -12.60 -26.95
CA LYS A 68 -5.03 -13.34 -27.16
C LYS A 68 -5.07 -14.30 -28.36
N SER A 69 -6.12 -15.09 -28.50
CA SER A 69 -6.24 -16.06 -29.59
C SER A 69 -6.32 -15.40 -30.97
N GLY A 70 -7.03 -14.28 -31.08
CA GLY A 70 -7.12 -13.49 -32.31
C GLY A 70 -5.77 -12.86 -32.68
N LEU A 71 -5.08 -12.28 -31.70
CA LEU A 71 -3.75 -11.71 -31.88
C LEU A 71 -2.72 -12.77 -32.30
N ASP A 72 -2.80 -13.97 -31.73
CA ASP A 72 -1.91 -15.08 -32.09
C ASP A 72 -2.15 -15.56 -33.54
N ARG A 73 -3.41 -15.56 -34.01
CA ARG A 73 -3.74 -15.86 -35.42
C ARG A 73 -3.20 -14.81 -36.37
N ILE A 74 -3.39 -13.52 -36.04
CA ILE A 74 -2.86 -12.41 -36.83
C ILE A 74 -1.34 -12.48 -36.92
N LYS A 75 -0.67 -12.77 -35.80
CA LYS A 75 0.79 -12.91 -35.74
C LYS A 75 1.34 -14.07 -36.57
N LYS A 76 0.58 -15.16 -36.72
CA LYS A 76 0.96 -16.31 -37.55
C LYS A 76 0.68 -16.11 -39.03
N ALA A 77 -0.41 -15.41 -39.36
CA ALA A 77 -0.88 -15.24 -40.74
C ALA A 77 -0.22 -14.07 -41.48
N PHE A 78 0.12 -12.99 -40.76
CA PHE A 78 0.63 -11.75 -41.36
C PHE A 78 2.00 -11.38 -40.81
N SER A 79 2.80 -10.67 -41.61
CA SER A 79 4.11 -10.16 -41.23
C SER A 79 4.29 -8.69 -41.66
N GLY A 80 5.32 -8.00 -41.15
CA GLY A 80 5.59 -6.61 -41.48
C GLY A 80 4.42 -5.66 -41.23
N ASP A 81 4.18 -4.77 -42.20
CA ASP A 81 3.16 -3.72 -42.12
C ASP A 81 1.74 -4.28 -42.12
N GLU A 82 1.48 -5.37 -42.83
CA GLU A 82 0.16 -6.02 -42.84
C GLU A 82 -0.24 -6.50 -41.45
N ARG A 83 0.71 -7.06 -40.70
CA ARG A 83 0.48 -7.48 -39.32
C ARG A 83 0.14 -6.29 -38.44
N TYR A 84 0.81 -5.15 -38.62
CA TYR A 84 0.54 -3.93 -37.88
C TYR A 84 -0.88 -3.42 -38.16
N MET A 85 -1.26 -3.33 -39.43
CA MET A 85 -2.58 -2.86 -39.86
C MET A 85 -3.71 -3.78 -39.36
N MET A 86 -3.52 -5.09 -39.47
CA MET A 86 -4.50 -6.08 -38.98
C MET A 86 -4.62 -6.04 -37.46
N THR A 87 -3.50 -5.94 -36.74
CA THR A 87 -3.49 -5.82 -35.26
C THR A 87 -4.18 -4.53 -34.80
N SER A 88 -3.91 -3.40 -35.46
CA SER A 88 -4.53 -2.11 -35.16
C SER A 88 -6.05 -2.15 -35.39
N THR A 89 -6.48 -2.75 -36.50
CA THR A 89 -7.89 -2.92 -36.83
C THR A 89 -8.59 -3.83 -35.82
N PHE A 90 -7.94 -4.93 -35.44
CA PHE A 90 -8.43 -5.84 -34.41
C PHE A 90 -8.60 -5.14 -33.05
N TYR A 91 -7.64 -4.31 -32.64
CA TYR A 91 -7.77 -3.51 -31.43
C TYR A 91 -8.93 -2.51 -31.51
N ARG A 92 -9.14 -1.84 -32.66
CA ARG A 92 -10.29 -0.94 -32.86
C ARG A 92 -11.61 -1.67 -32.74
N GLN A 93 -11.75 -2.86 -33.33
CA GLN A 93 -12.95 -3.70 -33.22
C GLN A 93 -13.27 -4.11 -31.79
N HIS A 94 -12.24 -4.34 -30.96
CA HIS A 94 -12.39 -4.66 -29.54
C HIS A 94 -12.42 -3.43 -28.61
N HIS A 95 -12.56 -2.23 -29.17
CA HIS A 95 -12.50 -0.96 -28.44
C HIS A 95 -11.31 -0.91 -27.46
N TYR A 96 -10.16 -1.40 -27.92
CA TYR A 96 -8.94 -1.52 -27.14
C TYR A 96 -7.93 -0.47 -27.61
N SER A 97 -7.35 0.26 -26.65
CA SER A 97 -6.24 1.16 -26.92
C SER A 97 -4.97 0.56 -26.30
N PRO A 98 -3.82 0.57 -27.00
CA PRO A 98 -2.55 0.13 -26.43
C PRO A 98 -2.16 0.86 -25.14
N ILE A 99 -2.66 2.09 -24.93
CA ILE A 99 -2.47 2.86 -23.70
C ILE A 99 -3.14 2.17 -22.50
N MET A 100 -4.21 1.39 -22.72
CA MET A 100 -4.85 0.60 -21.65
C MET A 100 -3.92 -0.46 -21.07
N ALA A 101 -2.92 -0.93 -21.83
CA ALA A 101 -1.88 -1.81 -21.31
C ALA A 101 -1.08 -1.13 -20.19
N LEU A 102 -0.99 0.21 -20.13
CA LEU A 102 -0.33 0.91 -19.01
C LEU A 102 -1.07 0.71 -17.68
N ARG A 103 -2.35 0.31 -17.70
CA ARG A 103 -3.10 -0.06 -16.49
C ARG A 103 -2.47 -1.25 -15.78
N SER A 104 -1.76 -2.14 -16.50
CA SER A 104 -1.00 -3.24 -15.90
C SER A 104 0.23 -2.77 -15.10
N SER A 105 0.64 -1.51 -15.26
CA SER A 105 1.74 -0.89 -14.51
C SER A 105 1.24 0.08 -13.43
N PHE A 106 -0.08 0.24 -13.27
CA PHE A 106 -0.65 1.23 -12.35
C PHE A 106 -0.29 0.95 -10.88
N GLY A 107 -0.22 -0.33 -10.47
CA GLY A 107 0.24 -0.71 -9.14
C GLY A 107 1.66 -0.18 -8.83
N LEU A 108 2.56 -0.22 -9.82
CA LEU A 108 3.92 0.32 -9.69
C LEU A 108 3.92 1.84 -9.62
N LEU A 109 3.11 2.50 -10.46
CA LEU A 109 3.03 3.97 -10.49
C LEU A 109 2.55 4.54 -9.15
N ILE A 110 1.66 3.84 -8.47
CA ILE A 110 1.25 4.21 -7.12
C ILE A 110 2.41 4.09 -6.14
N GLN A 111 3.23 3.05 -6.24
CA GLN A 111 4.28 2.76 -5.26
C GLN A 111 5.45 3.76 -5.32
N VAL A 112 5.77 4.29 -6.51
CA VAL A 112 6.92 5.19 -6.72
C VAL A 112 6.85 6.49 -5.88
N PRO A 113 5.75 7.26 -5.84
CA PRO A 113 5.65 8.45 -4.98
C PRO A 113 5.88 8.16 -3.49
N PHE A 114 5.32 7.07 -2.96
CA PHE A 114 5.53 6.70 -1.55
C PHE A 114 6.97 6.29 -1.29
N PHE A 115 7.58 5.56 -2.23
CA PHE A 115 9.00 5.23 -2.15
C PHE A 115 9.87 6.49 -2.11
N LEU A 116 9.63 7.44 -3.01
CA LEU A 116 10.40 8.69 -3.06
C LEU A 116 10.23 9.52 -1.77
N ALA A 117 9.03 9.54 -1.20
CA ALA A 117 8.78 10.19 0.08
C ALA A 117 9.53 9.51 1.24
N ALA A 118 9.47 8.17 1.31
CA ALA A 118 10.19 7.38 2.32
C ALA A 118 11.71 7.50 2.15
N TYR A 119 12.20 7.47 0.91
CA TYR A 119 13.61 7.70 0.57
C TYR A 119 14.05 9.07 1.04
N SER A 120 13.29 10.12 0.74
CA SER A 120 13.62 11.49 1.15
C SER A 120 13.66 11.65 2.67
N TYR A 121 12.73 11.03 3.39
CA TYR A 121 12.67 11.11 4.85
C TYR A 121 13.74 10.24 5.53
N LEU A 122 13.66 8.91 5.35
CA LEU A 122 14.46 7.95 6.09
C LEU A 122 15.95 8.03 5.76
N SER A 123 16.32 8.46 4.55
CA SER A 123 17.74 8.59 4.20
C SER A 123 18.43 9.80 4.83
N HIS A 124 17.66 10.81 5.27
CA HIS A 124 18.19 12.03 5.90
C HIS A 124 17.86 12.10 7.39
N LEU A 125 17.30 11.04 7.95
CA LEU A 125 16.84 11.03 9.32
C LEU A 125 18.03 10.78 10.27
N SER A 126 18.48 11.84 10.94
CA SER A 126 19.61 11.78 11.88
C SER A 126 19.42 10.79 13.02
N ASP A 127 18.16 10.55 13.40
CA ASP A 127 17.79 9.66 14.51
C ASP A 127 18.13 8.19 14.23
N LEU A 128 18.40 7.80 12.98
CA LEU A 128 18.79 6.43 12.63
C LEU A 128 20.31 6.20 12.71
N ASN A 129 21.10 7.28 12.75
CA ASN A 129 22.55 7.19 12.71
C ASN A 129 23.12 6.60 14.01
N GLY A 130 23.87 5.51 13.89
CA GLY A 130 24.48 4.81 15.02
C GLY A 130 23.52 3.94 15.82
N GLU A 131 22.25 3.86 15.42
CA GLU A 131 21.24 3.03 16.08
C GLU A 131 21.25 1.62 15.51
N SER A 132 21.28 0.62 16.40
CA SER A 132 21.32 -0.79 16.05
C SER A 132 19.92 -1.42 16.17
N PHE A 133 19.58 -2.32 15.25
CA PHE A 133 18.28 -3.00 15.27
C PHE A 133 18.34 -4.39 14.63
N LEU A 134 17.87 -5.41 15.35
CA LEU A 134 17.97 -6.82 14.95
C LEU A 134 19.42 -7.22 14.64
N PHE A 135 19.71 -7.51 13.38
CA PHE A 135 21.04 -7.85 12.88
C PHE A 135 21.75 -6.65 12.24
N ILE A 136 21.09 -5.50 12.11
CA ILE A 136 21.63 -4.25 11.55
C ILE A 136 22.42 -3.51 12.63
N ARG A 137 23.66 -3.13 12.32
CA ARG A 137 24.56 -2.44 13.25
C ARG A 137 24.33 -0.94 13.31
N ASP A 138 24.08 -0.32 12.16
CA ASP A 138 23.79 1.10 12.02
C ASP A 138 22.70 1.27 10.97
N MET A 139 21.55 1.83 11.37
CA MET A 139 20.42 2.04 10.46
C MET A 139 20.59 3.27 9.57
N GLY A 140 21.46 4.20 9.92
CA GLY A 140 21.77 5.40 9.13
C GLY A 140 22.81 5.16 8.04
N ALA A 141 23.55 4.05 8.13
CA ALA A 141 24.57 3.66 7.15
C ALA A 141 24.12 2.46 6.28
N PRO A 142 24.80 2.21 5.14
CA PRO A 142 24.63 0.97 4.38
C PRO A 142 24.96 -0.26 5.23
N ASP A 143 24.22 -1.34 4.99
CA ASP A 143 24.11 -2.50 5.88
C ASP A 143 25.43 -3.24 6.18
N ALA A 144 26.42 -3.27 5.27
CA ALA A 144 27.79 -3.75 5.48
C ALA A 144 27.98 -5.00 6.40
N LEU A 145 27.01 -5.92 6.42
CA LEU A 145 26.96 -7.04 7.38
C LEU A 145 28.01 -8.11 7.10
N PHE A 146 28.49 -8.18 5.86
CA PHE A 146 29.50 -9.14 5.44
C PHE A 146 30.61 -8.43 4.68
N SER A 147 31.87 -8.72 5.00
CA SER A 147 33.02 -8.17 4.29
C SER A 147 33.81 -9.31 3.67
N ILE A 148 34.03 -9.27 2.35
CA ILE A 148 34.94 -10.16 1.65
C ILE A 148 36.20 -9.34 1.34
N GLY A 149 37.22 -9.48 2.18
CA GLY A 149 38.44 -8.68 2.07
C GLY A 149 38.15 -7.18 2.24
N ALA A 150 38.46 -6.37 1.22
CA ALA A 150 38.23 -4.93 1.22
C ALA A 150 36.82 -4.50 0.78
N PHE A 151 35.96 -5.44 0.35
CA PHE A 151 34.62 -5.12 -0.15
C PHE A 151 33.56 -5.48 0.90
N SER A 152 32.81 -4.47 1.35
CA SER A 152 31.62 -4.65 2.16
C SER A 152 30.43 -5.00 1.28
N VAL A 153 29.71 -6.05 1.66
CA VAL A 153 28.53 -6.57 0.96
C VAL A 153 27.30 -6.29 1.82
N ASN A 154 26.34 -5.58 1.23
CA ASN A 154 25.07 -5.26 1.85
C ASN A 154 24.11 -6.45 1.69
N ILE A 155 23.85 -7.19 2.77
CA ILE A 155 23.02 -8.40 2.73
C ILE A 155 21.53 -8.04 2.72
N LEU A 156 21.13 -7.02 3.47
CA LEU A 156 19.73 -6.63 3.63
C LEU A 156 19.04 -6.30 2.29
N PRO A 157 19.63 -5.53 1.34
CA PRO A 157 19.05 -5.33 0.01
C PRO A 157 18.88 -6.64 -0.77
N ILE A 158 19.83 -7.58 -0.66
CA ILE A 158 19.76 -8.87 -1.35
C ILE A 158 18.62 -9.72 -0.79
N ALA A 159 18.51 -9.80 0.54
CA ALA A 159 17.42 -10.50 1.21
C ALA A 159 16.05 -9.88 0.87
N MET A 160 15.97 -8.56 0.84
CA MET A 160 14.79 -7.82 0.40
C MET A 160 14.37 -8.19 -1.02
N THR A 161 15.32 -8.21 -1.97
CA THR A 161 15.06 -8.59 -3.36
C THR A 161 14.61 -10.04 -3.47
N LEU A 162 15.19 -10.95 -2.69
CA LEU A 162 14.75 -12.35 -2.64
C LEU A 162 13.29 -12.47 -2.18
N ILE A 163 12.91 -11.76 -1.11
CA ILE A 163 11.52 -11.72 -0.61
C ILE A 163 10.58 -11.17 -1.71
N ASN A 164 11.01 -10.12 -2.42
CA ASN A 164 10.23 -9.54 -3.51
C ASN A 164 10.05 -10.54 -4.67
N CYS A 165 11.10 -11.24 -5.07
CA CYS A 165 11.02 -12.29 -6.08
C CYS A 165 10.09 -13.45 -5.68
N ILE A 166 10.13 -13.89 -4.42
CA ILE A 166 9.22 -14.93 -3.89
C ILE A 166 7.77 -14.43 -3.91
N SER A 167 7.52 -13.22 -3.42
CA SER A 167 6.20 -12.59 -3.44
C SER A 167 5.67 -12.45 -4.87
N GLY A 168 6.53 -12.01 -5.78
CA GLY A 168 6.26 -11.91 -7.21
C GLY A 168 5.93 -13.25 -7.85
N ALA A 169 6.66 -14.31 -7.53
CA ALA A 169 6.39 -15.66 -8.03
C ALA A 169 5.05 -16.21 -7.54
N ILE A 170 4.69 -15.96 -6.28
CA ILE A 170 3.40 -16.35 -5.71
C ILE A 170 2.25 -15.55 -6.34
N TYR A 171 2.42 -14.24 -6.48
CA TYR A 171 1.42 -13.35 -7.07
C TYR A 171 1.19 -13.68 -8.54
N SER A 172 2.25 -13.73 -9.34
CA SER A 172 2.21 -13.92 -10.81
C SER A 172 1.92 -15.35 -11.27
N LYS A 173 1.55 -16.26 -10.36
CA LYS A 173 1.18 -17.63 -10.71
C LYS A 173 -0.08 -17.63 -11.58
N GLY A 174 0.08 -17.99 -12.85
CA GLY A 174 -0.98 -17.95 -13.86
C GLY A 174 -0.95 -16.71 -14.76
N HIS A 175 -0.08 -15.74 -14.47
CA HIS A 175 0.02 -14.49 -15.24
C HIS A 175 0.93 -14.66 -16.47
N GLY A 176 0.79 -13.75 -17.44
CA GLY A 176 1.58 -13.74 -18.68
C GLY A 176 3.07 -13.48 -18.44
N LEU A 177 3.92 -13.89 -19.39
CA LEU A 177 5.38 -13.76 -19.29
C LEU A 177 5.84 -12.30 -19.14
N ARG A 178 5.17 -11.36 -19.83
CA ARG A 178 5.46 -9.93 -19.75
C ARG A 178 5.29 -9.38 -18.34
N GLU A 179 4.22 -9.79 -17.66
CA GLU A 179 3.91 -9.34 -16.29
C GLU A 179 4.90 -9.92 -15.27
N LYS A 180 5.28 -11.19 -15.44
CA LYS A 180 6.36 -11.82 -14.64
C LYS A 180 7.68 -11.08 -14.80
N LEU A 181 8.08 -10.80 -16.04
CA LEU A 181 9.30 -10.05 -16.32
C LEU A 181 9.26 -8.65 -15.70
N GLN A 182 8.13 -7.95 -15.79
CA GLN A 182 7.96 -6.63 -15.17
C GLN A 182 8.23 -6.67 -13.66
N ILE A 183 7.72 -7.68 -12.94
CA ILE A 183 7.95 -7.84 -11.50
C ILE A 183 9.43 -8.07 -11.19
N TYR A 184 10.08 -8.98 -11.91
CA TYR A 184 11.51 -9.29 -11.65
C TYR A 184 12.46 -8.17 -12.06
N ILE A 185 12.19 -7.49 -13.18
CA ILE A 185 12.93 -6.30 -13.60
C ILE A 185 12.81 -5.23 -12.52
N MET A 186 11.61 -5.01 -11.98
CA MET A 186 11.41 -4.04 -10.92
C MET A 186 12.19 -4.42 -9.65
N ALA A 187 12.16 -5.68 -9.24
CA ALA A 187 12.94 -6.16 -8.09
C ALA A 187 14.46 -5.93 -8.29
N ALA A 188 14.97 -6.12 -9.51
CA ALA A 188 16.36 -5.84 -9.86
C ALA A 188 16.68 -4.34 -9.84
N VAL A 189 15.79 -3.49 -10.37
CA VAL A 189 15.95 -2.02 -10.31
C VAL A 189 16.02 -1.56 -8.86
N PHE A 190 15.11 -2.03 -8.01
CA PHE A 190 15.12 -1.68 -6.58
C PHE A 190 16.36 -2.20 -5.86
N LEU A 191 16.90 -3.36 -6.24
CA LEU A 191 18.18 -3.84 -5.70
C LEU A 191 19.29 -2.84 -5.95
N VAL A 192 19.45 -2.38 -7.21
CA VAL A 192 20.51 -1.43 -7.59
C VAL A 192 20.32 -0.08 -6.89
N VAL A 193 19.08 0.42 -6.85
CA VAL A 193 18.79 1.72 -6.22
C VAL A 193 18.99 1.68 -4.69
N LEU A 194 18.63 0.57 -4.04
CA LEU A 194 18.71 0.44 -2.58
C LEU A 194 20.00 -0.19 -2.07
N TYR A 195 20.91 -0.61 -2.95
CA TYR A 195 22.13 -1.32 -2.55
C TYR A 195 22.98 -0.49 -1.58
N ASP A 196 23.21 0.79 -1.90
CA ASP A 196 24.01 1.73 -1.11
C ASP A 196 23.15 2.65 -0.24
N SER A 197 21.86 2.36 -0.10
CA SER A 197 20.97 3.16 0.75
C SER A 197 21.13 2.81 2.23
N PRO A 198 20.79 3.74 3.15
CA PRO A 198 20.78 3.47 4.59
C PRO A 198 19.93 2.24 4.95
N ALA A 199 20.43 1.40 5.86
CA ALA A 199 19.78 0.15 6.21
C ALA A 199 18.36 0.34 6.79
N GLY A 200 18.07 1.47 7.42
CA GLY A 200 16.73 1.84 7.86
C GLY A 200 15.72 1.99 6.71
N LEU A 201 16.13 2.58 5.58
CA LEU A 201 15.27 2.65 4.38
C LEU A 201 15.04 1.26 3.79
N VAL A 202 16.10 0.43 3.74
CA VAL A 202 16.00 -0.93 3.21
C VAL A 202 15.11 -1.79 4.11
N LEU A 203 15.18 -1.60 5.43
CA LEU A 203 14.31 -2.26 6.42
C LEU A 203 12.85 -1.89 6.19
N TYR A 204 12.55 -0.59 6.03
CA TYR A 204 11.21 -0.11 5.66
C TYR A 204 10.69 -0.83 4.41
N TRP A 205 11.49 -0.87 3.35
CA TRP A 205 11.07 -1.48 2.10
C TRP A 205 10.90 -3.00 2.20
N THR A 206 11.74 -3.66 3.01
CA THR A 206 11.65 -5.09 3.28
C THR A 206 10.34 -5.44 3.97
N PHE A 207 9.96 -4.70 5.02
CA PHE A 207 8.69 -4.92 5.71
C PHE A 207 7.47 -4.60 4.83
N ASN A 208 7.60 -3.65 3.90
CA ASN A 208 6.55 -3.36 2.93
C ASN A 208 6.34 -4.57 1.99
N ASN A 209 7.44 -5.15 1.47
CA ASN A 209 7.39 -6.37 0.66
C ASN A 209 6.86 -7.59 1.43
N ILE A 210 7.22 -7.74 2.71
CA ILE A 210 6.67 -8.78 3.59
C ILE A 210 5.16 -8.58 3.75
N PHE A 211 4.70 -7.36 4.01
CA PHE A 211 3.26 -7.09 4.12
C PHE A 211 2.54 -7.39 2.80
N SER A 212 3.12 -7.01 1.66
CA SER A 212 2.57 -7.33 0.34
C SER A 212 2.49 -8.84 0.10
N LEU A 213 3.51 -9.60 0.50
CA LEU A 213 3.50 -11.07 0.46
C LEU A 213 2.38 -11.64 1.33
N VAL A 214 2.27 -11.17 2.58
CA VAL A 214 1.21 -11.57 3.51
C VAL A 214 -0.15 -11.28 2.89
N LYS A 215 -0.38 -10.06 2.39
CA LYS A 215 -1.60 -9.66 1.67
C LYS A 215 -1.90 -10.65 0.54
N ASN A 216 -0.94 -10.91 -0.35
CA ASN A 216 -1.13 -11.80 -1.51
C ASN A 216 -1.48 -13.23 -1.09
N ILE A 217 -0.90 -13.74 0.00
CA ILE A 217 -1.27 -15.03 0.58
C ILE A 217 -2.70 -14.97 1.14
N PHE A 218 -3.04 -13.95 1.93
CA PHE A 218 -4.37 -13.78 2.54
C PHE A 218 -5.49 -13.72 1.51
N TYR A 219 -5.30 -13.00 0.41
CA TYR A 219 -6.28 -12.93 -0.69
C TYR A 219 -6.58 -14.28 -1.34
N LYS A 220 -5.61 -15.22 -1.34
CA LYS A 220 -5.80 -16.58 -1.84
C LYS A 220 -6.46 -17.52 -0.84
N LEU A 221 -6.62 -17.12 0.43
CA LEU A 221 -7.27 -17.95 1.46
C LEU A 221 -8.81 -17.88 1.36
N LYS A 222 -9.47 -18.99 1.65
CA LYS A 222 -10.94 -19.05 1.81
C LYS A 222 -11.38 -18.14 2.97
N ASN A 223 -12.29 -17.18 2.70
CA ASN A 223 -12.77 -16.13 3.62
C ASN A 223 -11.67 -15.17 4.13
N PRO A 224 -11.05 -14.38 3.24
CA PRO A 224 -9.90 -13.53 3.57
C PRO A 224 -10.21 -12.47 4.62
N LEU A 225 -11.38 -11.82 4.54
CA LEU A 225 -11.82 -10.77 5.47
C LEU A 225 -11.93 -11.28 6.91
N LYS A 226 -12.46 -12.49 7.11
CA LYS A 226 -12.62 -13.06 8.46
C LYS A 226 -11.27 -13.36 9.10
N LYS A 227 -10.32 -13.91 8.32
CA LYS A 227 -8.98 -14.24 8.81
C LYS A 227 -8.13 -12.99 9.06
N PHE A 228 -8.21 -12.00 8.18
CA PHE A 228 -7.56 -10.70 8.36
C PHE A 228 -8.05 -10.02 9.64
N TRP A 229 -9.36 -10.00 9.87
CA TRP A 229 -9.93 -9.41 11.07
C TRP A 229 -9.47 -10.12 12.35
N ILE A 230 -9.44 -11.46 12.37
CA ILE A 230 -8.91 -12.24 13.49
C ILE A 230 -7.44 -11.88 13.77
N LEU A 231 -6.63 -11.72 12.73
CA LEU A 231 -5.22 -11.32 12.87
C LEU A 231 -5.08 -9.89 13.43
N CYS A 232 -5.85 -8.93 12.91
CA CYS A 232 -5.87 -7.57 13.44
C CYS A 232 -6.25 -7.53 14.92
N CYS A 233 -7.28 -8.29 15.31
CA CYS A 233 -7.67 -8.44 16.71
C CYS A 233 -6.51 -9.01 17.55
N ALA A 234 -5.85 -10.07 17.10
CA ALA A 234 -4.71 -10.66 17.81
C ALA A 234 -3.55 -9.66 17.98
N ILE A 235 -3.19 -8.92 16.93
CA ILE A 235 -2.14 -7.89 16.97
C ILE A 235 -2.55 -6.75 17.92
N CYS A 236 -3.81 -6.31 17.89
CA CYS A 236 -4.32 -5.28 18.79
C CYS A 236 -4.26 -5.74 20.25
N VAL A 237 -4.58 -7.00 20.55
CA VAL A 237 -4.45 -7.55 21.92
C VAL A 237 -2.98 -7.54 22.37
N ILE A 238 -2.05 -7.94 21.51
CA ILE A 238 -0.62 -7.99 21.84
C ILE A 238 -0.08 -6.57 22.06
N LEU A 239 -0.44 -5.62 21.19
CA LEU A 239 -0.05 -4.21 21.35
C LEU A 239 -0.65 -3.60 22.62
N LEU A 240 -1.93 -3.88 22.91
CA LEU A 240 -2.59 -3.42 24.13
C LEU A 240 -1.90 -3.97 25.38
N ALA A 241 -1.55 -5.26 25.37
CA ALA A 241 -0.80 -5.89 26.45
C ALA A 241 0.58 -5.24 26.62
N TYR A 242 1.28 -4.94 25.53
CA TYR A 242 2.55 -4.23 25.59
C TYR A 242 2.43 -2.80 26.15
N ILE A 243 1.36 -2.06 25.81
CA ILE A 243 1.07 -0.74 26.39
C ILE A 243 0.81 -0.83 27.88
N LEU A 244 -0.02 -1.81 28.28
CA LEU A 244 -0.48 -1.94 29.66
C LEU A 244 0.63 -2.43 30.59
N PHE A 245 1.48 -3.35 30.11
CA PHE A 245 2.45 -4.04 30.96
C PHE A 245 3.91 -3.68 30.64
N GLY A 246 4.23 -3.28 29.41
CA GLY A 246 5.60 -3.01 28.97
C GLY A 246 6.01 -1.53 29.06
N LEU A 247 5.11 -0.61 28.72
CA LEU A 247 5.39 0.82 28.74
C LEU A 247 4.80 1.46 30.01
N LYS A 248 5.65 2.02 30.90
CA LYS A 248 5.22 2.80 32.07
C LYS A 248 4.69 4.19 31.64
N ILE A 249 3.61 4.23 30.86
CA ILE A 249 3.01 5.47 30.37
C ILE A 249 1.98 6.01 31.37
N LYS A 250 1.75 7.33 31.37
CA LYS A 250 0.65 7.96 32.12
C LYS A 250 -0.71 7.37 31.72
N PHE A 251 -1.55 7.14 32.73
CA PHE A 251 -2.87 6.51 32.62
C PHE A 251 -3.77 7.12 31.54
N SER A 252 -3.70 8.44 31.32
CA SER A 252 -4.51 9.14 30.30
C SER A 252 -4.22 8.65 28.87
N TYR A 253 -2.96 8.42 28.51
CA TYR A 253 -2.60 7.92 27.19
C TYR A 253 -2.96 6.45 27.02
N THR A 254 -2.82 5.66 28.07
CA THR A 254 -3.27 4.26 28.10
C THR A 254 -4.77 4.16 27.86
N LEU A 255 -5.57 5.04 28.49
CA LEU A 255 -7.02 5.06 28.33
C LEU A 255 -7.45 5.44 26.91
N VAL A 256 -6.80 6.44 26.31
CA VAL A 256 -7.04 6.83 24.91
C VAL A 256 -6.68 5.69 23.95
N ALA A 257 -5.55 5.01 24.17
CA ALA A 257 -5.16 3.86 23.37
C ALA A 257 -6.19 2.72 23.50
N MET A 258 -6.66 2.42 24.71
CA MET A 258 -7.69 1.40 24.94
C MET A 258 -9.00 1.71 24.21
N LEU A 259 -9.45 2.97 24.25
CA LEU A 259 -10.64 3.41 23.51
C LEU A 259 -10.43 3.30 22.00
N ALA A 260 -9.26 3.68 21.48
CA ALA A 260 -8.93 3.56 20.07
C ALA A 260 -8.93 2.10 19.59
N PHE A 261 -8.34 1.18 20.37
CA PHE A 261 -8.36 -0.25 20.05
C PHE A 261 -9.77 -0.85 20.18
N ALA A 262 -10.57 -0.43 21.17
CA ALA A 262 -11.96 -0.86 21.31
C ALA A 262 -12.81 -0.50 20.08
N CYS A 263 -12.58 0.67 19.48
CA CYS A 263 -13.22 1.05 18.21
C CYS A 263 -12.87 0.08 17.06
N ILE A 264 -11.64 -0.44 17.00
CA ILE A 264 -11.21 -1.42 16.00
C ILE A 264 -11.94 -2.77 16.20
N PHE A 265 -12.10 -3.22 17.45
CA PHE A 265 -12.87 -4.43 17.78
C PHE A 265 -14.37 -4.29 17.44
N LEU A 266 -14.94 -3.10 17.59
CA LEU A 266 -16.35 -2.83 17.28
C LEU A 266 -16.61 -2.59 15.78
N ALA A 267 -15.58 -2.38 14.97
CA ALA A 267 -15.70 -2.07 13.55
C ALA A 267 -16.59 -3.06 12.74
N PRO A 268 -16.54 -4.39 12.91
CA PRO A 268 -17.41 -5.30 12.15
C PRO A 268 -18.88 -5.22 12.56
N VAL A 269 -19.13 -4.96 13.85
CA VAL A 269 -20.48 -4.75 14.36
C VAL A 269 -21.04 -3.47 13.75
N PHE A 270 -20.22 -2.41 13.70
CA PHE A 270 -20.58 -1.15 13.07
C PHE A 270 -20.82 -1.30 11.55
N ILE A 271 -19.96 -2.04 10.83
CA ILE A 271 -20.13 -2.32 9.40
C ILE A 271 -21.40 -3.15 9.14
N ARG A 272 -21.67 -4.17 9.96
CA ARG A 272 -22.92 -4.96 9.85
C ARG A 272 -24.15 -4.11 10.13
N PHE A 273 -24.08 -3.26 11.14
CA PHE A 273 -25.16 -2.34 11.50
C PHE A 273 -25.40 -1.31 10.38
N ALA A 274 -24.34 -0.68 9.87
CA ALA A 274 -24.40 0.26 8.76
C ALA A 274 -24.96 -0.39 7.49
N ASN A 275 -24.49 -1.59 7.12
CA ASN A 275 -25.02 -2.32 5.97
C ASN A 275 -26.49 -2.71 6.14
N LYS A 276 -26.92 -3.03 7.37
CA LYS A 276 -28.34 -3.32 7.68
C LYS A 276 -29.21 -2.06 7.64
N LEU A 277 -28.68 -0.91 8.05
CA LEU A 277 -29.36 0.39 7.95
C LEU A 277 -29.49 0.85 6.49
N ILE A 278 -28.40 0.76 5.73
CA ILE A 278 -28.32 1.14 4.31
C ILE A 278 -29.19 0.20 3.45
N GLY A 279 -29.14 -1.11 3.70
CA GLY A 279 -29.94 -2.09 2.98
C GLY A 279 -31.42 -2.14 3.37
N GLY A 280 -31.81 -1.51 4.48
CA GLY A 280 -33.18 -1.46 4.98
C GLY A 280 -33.80 -0.06 4.83
N PRO A 281 -33.94 0.72 5.92
CA PRO A 281 -34.67 1.98 5.92
C PRO A 281 -34.06 3.07 5.01
N LEU A 282 -32.73 3.06 4.81
CA LEU A 282 -32.04 4.07 4.02
C LEU A 282 -31.85 3.68 2.54
N LYS A 283 -32.37 2.53 2.09
CA LYS A 283 -32.18 2.06 0.71
C LYS A 283 -32.75 3.05 -0.32
N VAL A 284 -33.90 3.63 -0.01
CA VAL A 284 -34.58 4.66 -0.83
C VAL A 284 -33.73 5.93 -0.99
N LEU A 285 -32.94 6.28 0.04
CA LEU A 285 -32.02 7.42 0.03
C LEU A 285 -30.71 7.11 -0.72
N ALA A 286 -30.27 5.85 -0.73
CA ALA A 286 -29.08 5.42 -1.45
C ALA A 286 -29.29 5.38 -2.97
N GLU A 287 -30.47 4.95 -3.44
CA GLU A 287 -30.79 4.77 -4.86
C GLU A 287 -31.37 6.04 -5.53
N SER A 288 -32.13 6.88 -4.79
CA SER A 288 -32.75 8.09 -5.37
C SER A 288 -31.91 9.36 -5.19
N THR A 289 -31.26 9.79 -6.27
CA THR A 289 -30.47 11.04 -6.32
C THR A 289 -31.29 12.29 -5.95
N LYS A 290 -32.58 12.32 -6.30
CA LYS A 290 -33.48 13.45 -6.02
C LYS A 290 -33.78 13.58 -4.51
N THR A 291 -34.06 12.46 -3.86
CA THR A 291 -34.34 12.41 -2.41
C THR A 291 -33.11 12.75 -1.59
N ARG A 292 -31.93 12.27 -2.00
CA ARG A 292 -30.64 12.59 -1.37
C ARG A 292 -30.34 14.09 -1.39
N ASN A 293 -30.54 14.74 -2.54
CA ASN A 293 -30.28 16.19 -2.66
C ASN A 293 -31.27 17.01 -1.81
N SER A 294 -32.55 16.63 -1.78
CA SER A 294 -33.54 17.30 -0.92
C SER A 294 -33.20 17.15 0.56
N LEU A 295 -32.76 15.97 1.00
CA LEU A 295 -32.37 15.72 2.38
C LEU A 295 -31.11 16.49 2.76
N TYR A 296 -30.13 16.57 1.85
CA TYR A 296 -28.91 17.36 2.04
C TYR A 296 -29.23 18.85 2.23
N ILE A 297 -30.04 19.43 1.34
CA ILE A 297 -30.47 20.84 1.44
C ILE A 297 -31.22 21.08 2.75
N LEU A 298 -32.16 20.20 3.11
CA LEU A 298 -32.89 20.30 4.37
C LEU A 298 -31.95 20.24 5.58
N SER A 299 -30.96 19.34 5.56
CA SER A 299 -29.95 19.21 6.62
C SER A 299 -29.08 20.46 6.74
N CYS A 300 -28.69 21.06 5.61
CA CYS A 300 -27.95 22.33 5.60
C CYS A 300 -28.79 23.48 6.18
N VAL A 301 -30.07 23.58 5.82
CA VAL A 301 -30.98 24.60 6.37
C VAL A 301 -31.18 24.39 7.87
N LEU A 302 -31.37 23.15 8.32
CA LEU A 302 -31.56 22.82 9.73
C LEU A 302 -30.30 23.12 10.55
N LEU A 303 -29.13 22.77 10.03
CA LEU A 303 -27.85 23.11 10.65
C LEU A 303 -27.60 24.62 10.66
N PHE A 304 -27.98 25.34 9.61
CA PHE A 304 -27.89 26.81 9.57
C PHE A 304 -28.78 27.46 10.63
N VAL A 305 -30.03 27.00 10.77
CA VAL A 305 -30.98 27.49 11.79
C VAL A 305 -30.50 27.13 13.19
N LEU A 306 -30.05 25.89 13.42
CA LEU A 306 -29.51 25.47 14.71
C LEU A 306 -28.23 26.23 15.07
N ALA A 307 -27.31 26.41 14.13
CA ALA A 307 -26.09 27.19 14.35
C ALA A 307 -26.42 28.67 14.63
N GLY A 308 -27.37 29.26 13.90
CA GLY A 308 -27.84 30.63 14.14
C GLY A 308 -28.62 30.81 15.44
N LEU A 309 -29.19 29.75 16.01
CA LEU A 309 -29.83 29.77 17.34
C LEU A 309 -28.83 29.46 18.48
N SER A 310 -27.72 28.78 18.17
CA SER A 310 -26.72 28.35 19.16
C SER A 310 -25.56 29.35 19.31
N ILE A 311 -25.39 30.23 18.33
CA ILE A 311 -24.43 31.34 18.36
C ILE A 311 -25.26 32.60 18.65
N PRO A 312 -25.09 33.26 19.81
CA PRO A 312 -25.80 34.51 20.11
C PRO A 312 -25.37 35.65 19.18
#